data_AF-A0A556VVS9-F1
#
_entry.id   AF-A0A556VVS9-F1
#
_cell.length_a   1.000
_cell.length_b   1.000
_cell.length_c   1.000
_cell.angle_alpha   90.00
_cell.angle_beta   90.00
_cell.angle_gamma   90.00
#
_symmetry.space_group_name_H-M   'P 1'
#
loop_
_entity.id
_entity.type
_entity.pdbx_description
1 polymer ?
#
loop_
_entity_poly.entity_id
_entity_poly.type
_entity_poly.pdbx_seq_one_letter_code
_entity_poly.pdbx_strand_id
1 'polypeptide(L)'
;MENWGLSVFVEQKILLDPEVSSFSYQMELTMVVVHEICHQWFGDLVTPVWWEDVWLKEGFAHFFEYVGTDFLFPKWNMVSQVTKLI
;
A
#
# COMPACT_ATOMS: atom_id res chain seq x y z
N MET A 1 2.08 -7.62 -5.83
CA MET A 1 2.64 -8.89 -5.35
C MET A 1 4.04 -8.64 -4.85
N GLU A 2 4.27 -9.00 -3.60
CA GLU A 2 5.29 -8.45 -2.73
C GLU A 2 6.60 -9.23 -2.70
N ASN A 3 6.89 -10.03 -3.73
CA ASN A 3 8.08 -10.88 -3.72
C ASN A 3 9.33 -10.08 -3.32
N TRP A 4 10.05 -10.54 -2.29
CA TRP A 4 11.13 -9.78 -1.68
C TRP A 4 12.22 -9.40 -2.68
N GLY A 5 12.42 -8.10 -2.87
CA GLY A 5 13.41 -7.56 -3.81
C GLY A 5 12.97 -7.55 -5.28
N LEU A 6 11.76 -8.02 -5.60
CA LEU A 6 11.15 -7.97 -6.93
C LEU A 6 9.62 -7.86 -6.84
N SER A 7 9.13 -6.71 -6.37
CA SER A 7 7.69 -6.44 -6.36
C SER A 7 7.14 -6.42 -7.79
N VAL A 8 6.05 -7.15 -8.02
CA VAL A 8 5.40 -7.28 -9.33
C VAL A 8 4.05 -6.58 -9.28
N PHE A 9 3.82 -5.71 -10.28
CA PHE A 9 2.61 -4.94 -10.46
C PHE A 9 2.02 -5.22 -11.84
N VAL A 10 0.69 -5.12 -11.96
CA VAL A 10 0.05 -4.96 -13.28
C VAL A 10 0.23 -3.52 -13.75
N GLU A 11 0.25 -3.27 -15.07
CA GLU A 11 0.54 -1.95 -15.63
C GLU A 11 -0.35 -0.84 -15.05
N GLN A 12 -1.64 -1.14 -14.86
CA GLN A 12 -2.64 -0.23 -14.28
C GLN A 12 -2.40 0.09 -12.80
N LYS A 13 -1.35 -0.45 -12.18
CA LYS A 13 -1.02 -0.26 -10.76
C LYS A 13 0.41 0.26 -10.54
N ILE A 14 1.12 0.65 -11.61
CA ILE A 14 2.49 1.16 -11.50
C ILE A 14 2.84 2.26 -12.51
N LEU A 15 2.22 2.27 -13.69
CA LEU A 15 2.50 3.29 -14.70
C LEU A 15 1.62 4.52 -14.45
N LEU A 16 2.26 5.69 -14.33
CA LEU A 16 1.62 6.99 -14.16
C LEU A 16 2.02 7.92 -15.31
N ASP A 17 1.01 8.43 -16.02
CA ASP A 17 1.17 9.50 -17.01
C ASP A 17 0.60 10.82 -16.46
N PRO A 18 1.43 11.85 -16.17
CA PRO A 18 0.97 13.12 -15.63
C PRO A 18 -0.03 13.89 -16.52
N GLU A 19 -0.05 13.64 -17.83
CA GLU A 19 -0.93 14.34 -18.77
C GLU A 19 -2.32 13.71 -18.86
N VAL A 20 -2.43 12.41 -18.54
CA VAL A 20 -3.66 11.61 -18.76
C VAL A 20 -4.25 11.07 -17.46
N SER A 21 -3.41 10.78 -16.46
CA SER A 21 -3.82 10.10 -15.24
C SER A 21 -4.62 11.00 -14.32
N SER A 22 -5.74 10.50 -13.82
CA SER A 22 -6.52 11.22 -12.82
C SER A 22 -5.82 11.26 -11.47
N PHE A 23 -6.19 12.24 -10.64
CA PHE A 23 -5.76 12.30 -9.25
C PHE A 23 -6.11 11.03 -8.46
N SER A 24 -7.32 10.49 -8.66
CA SER A 24 -7.77 9.27 -7.98
C SER A 24 -6.89 8.07 -8.34
N TYR A 25 -6.48 7.98 -9.61
CA TYR A 25 -5.58 6.93 -10.08
C TYR A 25 -4.18 7.09 -9.48
N GLN A 26 -3.64 8.30 -9.44
CA GLN A 26 -2.36 8.57 -8.78
C GLN A 26 -2.39 8.18 -7.30
N MET A 27 -3.49 8.47 -6.61
CA MET A 27 -3.69 8.13 -5.20
C MET A 27 -3.74 6.62 -5.00
N GLU A 28 -4.54 5.91 -5.79
CA GLU A 28 -4.65 4.45 -5.76
C GLU A 28 -3.31 3.76 -6.05
N LEU A 29 -2.58 4.21 -7.07
CA LEU A 29 -1.26 3.71 -7.42
C LEU A 29 -0.28 3.89 -6.26
N THR A 30 -0.27 5.08 -5.64
CA THR A 30 0.57 5.36 -4.48
C THR A 30 0.27 4.40 -3.32
N MET A 31 -1.01 4.21 -3.00
CA MET A 31 -1.42 3.28 -1.94
C MET A 31 -0.95 1.86 -2.22
N VAL A 32 -1.12 1.35 -3.44
CA VAL A 32 -0.66 0.01 -3.83
C VAL A 32 0.86 -0.12 -3.73
N VAL A 33 1.63 0.88 -4.17
CA VAL A 33 3.09 0.85 -4.01
C VAL A 33 3.48 0.83 -2.54
N VAL A 34 2.82 1.63 -1.69
CA VAL A 34 3.05 1.63 -0.25
C VAL A 34 2.71 0.27 0.38
N HIS A 35 1.59 -0.35 0.00
CA HIS A 35 1.17 -1.69 0.46
C HIS A 35 2.27 -2.73 0.21
N GLU A 36 2.75 -2.80 -1.03
CA GLU A 36 3.72 -3.79 -1.47
C GLU A 36 5.12 -3.55 -0.89
N ILE A 37 5.49 -2.28 -0.67
CA ILE A 37 6.72 -1.93 0.07
C ILE A 37 6.59 -2.28 1.55
N CYS A 38 5.42 -2.07 2.16
CA CYS A 38 5.17 -2.43 3.56
C CYS A 38 5.36 -3.93 3.79
N HIS A 39 4.98 -4.75 2.80
CA HIS A 39 5.18 -6.19 2.87
C HIS A 39 6.64 -6.62 3.02
N GLN A 40 7.61 -5.80 2.60
CA GLN A 40 9.05 -6.07 2.81
C GLN A 40 9.41 -6.17 4.31
N TRP A 41 8.63 -5.53 5.19
CA TRP A 41 8.73 -5.70 6.64
C TRP A 41 7.68 -6.69 7.17
N PHE A 42 6.41 -6.52 6.80
CA PHE A 42 5.28 -7.30 7.30
C PHE A 42 4.76 -8.26 6.23
N GLY A 43 5.27 -9.49 6.25
CA GLY A 43 5.07 -10.49 5.21
C GLY A 43 6.38 -11.20 4.90
N ASP A 44 7.40 -10.42 4.54
CA ASP A 44 8.73 -10.89 4.17
C ASP A 44 9.67 -11.04 5.37
N LEU A 45 10.01 -9.93 6.06
CA LEU A 45 10.90 -9.97 7.23
C LEU A 45 10.23 -10.60 8.46
N VAL A 46 8.97 -10.28 8.69
CA VAL A 46 8.13 -10.88 9.73
C VAL A 46 6.94 -11.56 9.05
N THR A 47 7.01 -12.88 8.95
CA THR A 47 6.01 -13.71 8.27
C THR A 47 5.08 -14.37 9.29
N PRO A 48 3.75 -14.40 9.05
CA PRO A 48 2.84 -15.16 9.90
C PRO A 48 3.21 -16.65 9.90
N VAL A 49 3.10 -17.29 11.06
CA VAL A 49 3.42 -18.73 11.21
C VAL A 49 2.45 -19.59 10.40
N TRP A 50 1.19 -19.17 10.32
CA TRP A 50 0.14 -19.86 9.58
C TRP A 50 -0.87 -18.88 8.97
N TRP A 51 -1.68 -19.37 8.03
CA TRP A 51 -2.63 -18.56 7.27
C TRP A 51 -3.77 -17.96 8.10
N GLU A 52 -4.07 -18.52 9.27
CA GLU A 52 -5.04 -17.95 10.21
C GLU A 52 -4.63 -16.53 10.67
N ASP A 53 -3.32 -16.25 10.67
CA ASP A 53 -2.75 -14.96 11.05
C ASP A 53 -2.36 -14.09 9.84
N VAL A 54 -2.91 -14.36 8.64
CA VAL A 54 -2.61 -13.59 7.41
C VAL A 54 -2.88 -12.08 7.57
N TRP A 55 -3.76 -11.70 8.50
CA TRP A 55 -4.03 -10.32 8.86
C TRP A 55 -2.78 -9.58 9.39
N LEU A 56 -1.79 -10.27 9.97
CA LEU A 56 -0.52 -9.66 10.39
C LEU A 56 0.30 -9.11 9.21
N LYS A 57 0.10 -9.68 8.02
CA LYS A 57 0.71 -9.22 6.78
C LYS A 57 -0.19 -8.18 6.10
N GLU A 58 -1.41 -8.58 5.74
CA GLU A 58 -2.33 -7.77 4.93
C GLU A 58 -2.94 -6.59 5.69
N GLY A 59 -3.24 -6.77 6.97
CA GLY A 59 -3.83 -5.72 7.81
C GLY A 59 -2.85 -4.60 8.12
N PHE A 60 -1.58 -4.94 8.38
CA PHE A 60 -0.52 -3.94 8.53
C PHE A 60 -0.26 -3.19 7.22
N ALA A 61 -0.13 -3.90 6.11
CA ALA A 61 0.05 -3.27 4.80
C ALA A 61 -1.10 -2.31 4.47
N HIS A 62 -2.36 -2.73 4.67
CA HIS A 62 -3.54 -1.88 4.47
C HIS A 62 -3.57 -0.65 5.40
N PHE A 63 -3.18 -0.80 6.67
CA PHE A 63 -3.06 0.34 7.57
C PHE A 63 -2.00 1.34 7.07
N PHE A 64 -0.85 0.83 6.63
CA PHE A 64 0.24 1.65 6.10
C PHE A 64 -0.07 2.28 4.74
N GLU A 65 -1.00 1.75 3.94
CA GLU A 65 -1.48 2.44 2.73
C GLU A 65 -1.90 3.88 3.06
N TYR A 66 -2.66 4.08 4.13
CA TYR A 66 -3.13 5.40 4.53
C TYR A 66 -2.04 6.23 5.20
N VAL A 67 -1.33 5.65 6.17
CA VAL A 67 -0.29 6.38 6.94
C VAL A 67 0.90 6.75 6.05
N GLY A 68 1.37 5.81 5.24
CA GLY A 68 2.47 6.01 4.32
C GLY A 68 2.11 6.96 3.17
N THR A 69 0.91 6.84 2.60
CA THR A 69 0.46 7.79 1.57
C THR A 69 0.29 9.19 2.13
N ASP A 70 -0.26 9.35 3.34
CA ASP A 70 -0.35 10.67 3.99
C ASP A 70 1.03 11.27 4.27
N PHE A 71 1.99 10.45 4.71
CA PHE A 71 3.36 10.89 4.93
C PHE A 71 4.02 11.41 3.63
N LEU A 72 3.83 10.71 2.51
CA LEU A 72 4.36 11.11 1.20
C LEU A 72 3.61 12.31 0.61
N PHE A 73 2.30 12.37 0.82
CA PHE A 73 1.39 13.38 0.27
C PHE A 73 0.45 13.98 1.34
N PRO A 74 0.96 14.80 2.28
CA PRO A 74 0.17 15.28 3.43
C PRO A 74 -1.07 16.10 3.06
N LYS A 75 -1.08 16.68 1.87
CA LYS A 75 -2.23 17.46 1.37
C LYS A 75 -3.45 16.59 1.04
N TRP A 76 -3.28 15.28 0.87
CA TRP A 76 -4.36 14.36 0.55
C TRP A 76 -5.17 13.96 1.80
N ASN A 77 -4.62 14.20 3.00
CA ASN A 77 -5.27 13.97 4.29
C ASN A 77 -5.82 12.54 4.43
N MET A 78 -4.99 11.56 4.07
CA MET A 78 -5.37 10.15 4.00
C MET A 78 -5.58 9.54 5.38
N VAL A 79 -4.86 10.01 6.41
CA VAL A 79 -5.04 9.53 7.80
C VAL A 79 -6.46 9.78 8.30
N SER A 80 -7.12 10.85 7.84
CA SER A 80 -8.52 11.10 8.19
C SER A 80 -9.50 10.02 7.71
N GLN A 81 -9.08 9.17 6.76
CA GLN A 81 -9.89 8.06 6.24
C GLN A 81 -9.73 6.79 7.08
N VAL A 82 -8.66 6.66 7.89
CA VAL A 82 -8.40 5.49 8.74
C VAL A 82 -9.47 5.32 9.81
N THR A 83 -9.98 6.41 10.40
CA THR A 83 -11.00 6.38 11.46
C THR A 83 -12.37 5.89 11.00
N LYS A 84 -12.58 5.65 9.69
CA LYS A 84 -13.80 5.02 9.16
C LYS A 84 -13.70 3.49 9.08
N LEU A 85 -12.54 2.91 9.38
CA LEU A 85 -12.28 1.47 9.31
C LEU A 85 -12.39 0.76 10.67
N ILE A 86 -12.69 1.51 11.74
CA ILE A 86 -12.88 1.04 13.13
C ILE A 86 -14.26 1.46 13.62
#